data_AF-A0A962UXY0-F1
#
_entry.id   AF-A0A962UXY0-F1
#
_cell.length_a   1.000
_cell.length_b   1.000
_cell.length_c   1.000
_cell.angle_alpha   90.00
_cell.angle_beta   90.00
_cell.angle_gamma   90.00
#
_symmetry.space_group_name_H-M   'P 1'
#
loop_
_entity.id
_entity.type
_entity.pdbx_description
1 polymer ?
#
loop_
_entity_poly.entity_id
_entity_poly.type
_entity_poly.pdbx_seq_one_letter_code
_entity_poly.pdbx_strand_id
1 'polypeptide(L)' 'MTSLPLLLEPAQLHLQREDSALLIIDMSNPEHFAERHIPGAVNLPYGHIVKPMPPAGGMLPDETQLSEVLSAIGL' A
#
# COMPACT_ATOMS: atom_id res chain seq x y z
N MET A 1 -19.23 -6.81 5.02
CA MET A 1 -17.99 -6.05 5.20
C MET A 1 -17.50 -6.29 6.61
N THR A 2 -16.62 -7.26 6.80
CA THR A 2 -15.90 -7.46 8.06
C THR A 2 -14.94 -6.28 8.21
N SER A 3 -15.21 -5.37 9.14
CA SER A 3 -14.27 -4.27 9.40
C SER A 3 -13.01 -4.85 10.01
N LEU A 4 -11.88 -4.75 9.32
CA LEU A 4 -10.58 -5.04 9.91
C LEU A 4 -10.23 -3.97 10.95
N PRO A 5 -9.53 -4.34 12.04
CA PRO A 5 -8.97 -3.36 12.96
C PRO A 5 -7.83 -2.59 12.27
N LEU A 6 -7.52 -1.38 12.77
CA LEU A 6 -6.43 -0.55 12.24
C LEU A 6 -5.04 -1.20 12.39
N LEU A 7 -4.90 -2.12 13.34
CA LEU A 7 -3.71 -2.94 13.55
C LEU A 7 -4.17 -4.38 13.76
N LEU A 8 -3.46 -5.32 13.14
CA LEU A 8 -3.79 -6.74 13.14
C LEU A 8 -2.52 -7.60 13.15
N GLU A 9 -2.64 -8.79 13.73
CA GLU A 9 -1.62 -9.83 13.72
C GLU A 9 -1.60 -10.59 12.39
N PRO A 10 -0.46 -11.15 11.95
CA PRO A 10 -0.37 -11.90 10.70
C PRO A 10 -1.39 -13.05 10.58
N ALA A 11 -1.68 -13.73 11.69
CA ALA A 11 -2.68 -14.79 11.72
C ALA A 11 -4.10 -14.27 11.44
N GLN A 12 -4.42 -13.04 11.85
CA GLN A 12 -5.72 -12.41 11.57
C GLN A 12 -5.85 -12.04 10.10
N LEU A 13 -4.77 -11.52 9.48
CA LEU A 13 -4.74 -11.26 8.02
C LEU A 13 -4.96 -12.56 7.23
N HIS A 14 -4.27 -13.62 7.63
CA HIS A 14 -4.31 -14.90 6.94
C HIS A 14 -5.72 -15.54 6.91
N LEU A 15 -6.59 -15.19 7.86
CA LEU A 15 -8.00 -15.62 7.85
C LEU A 15 -8.83 -14.93 6.75
N GLN A 16 -8.37 -13.78 6.23
CA GLN A 16 -9.06 -13.00 5.20
C GLN A 16 -8.49 -13.22 3.79
N ARG A 17 -7.61 -14.20 3.59
CA ARG A 17 -6.85 -14.36 2.33
C ARG A 17 -7.72 -14.57 1.07
N GLU A 18 -8.96 -15.03 1.26
CA GLU A 18 -9.91 -15.31 0.18
C GLU A 18 -10.89 -14.14 -0.05
N ASP A 19 -10.77 -13.04 0.72
CA ASP A 19 -11.62 -11.86 0.55
C ASP A 19 -11.19 -11.09 -0.69
N SER A 20 -12.00 -11.17 -1.76
CA SER A 20 -11.74 -10.47 -3.02
C SER A 20 -11.82 -8.95 -2.90
N ALA A 21 -12.37 -8.41 -1.81
CA ALA A 21 -12.40 -6.97 -1.55
C ALA A 21 -11.17 -6.47 -0.79
N LEU A 22 -10.24 -7.35 -0.39
CA LEU A 22 -9.02 -6.99 0.31
C LEU A 22 -7.87 -6.71 -0.66
N LEU A 23 -7.35 -5.49 -0.63
CA LEU A 23 -6.10 -5.11 -1.30
C LEU A 23 -4.98 -4.98 -0.26
N ILE A 24 -3.90 -5.74 -0.44
CA ILE A 24 -2.70 -5.66 0.41
C ILE A 24 -1.67 -4.77 -0.30
N ILE A 25 -1.26 -3.69 0.35
CA ILE A 25 -0.26 -2.76 -0.19
C ILE A 25 1.05 -2.96 0.58
N ASP A 26 2.13 -3.25 -0.15
CA ASP A 26 3.48 -3.34 0.38
C ASP A 26 4.29 -2.10 -0.03
N MET A 27 4.78 -1.35 0.95
CA MET A 27 5.53 -0.11 0.71
C MET A 27 7.06 -0.28 0.83
N SER A 28 7.55 -1.51 0.85
CA SER A 28 8.99 -1.82 0.88
C SER A 28 9.65 -1.56 -0.48
N ASN A 29 11.00 -1.66 -0.50
CA ASN A 29 11.78 -1.56 -1.73
C ASN A 29 11.26 -2.58 -2.77
N PRO A 30 11.00 -2.17 -4.03
CA PRO A 30 10.62 -3.07 -5.11
C PRO A 30 11.45 -4.35 -5.22
N GLU A 31 12.76 -4.28 -4.93
CA GLU A 31 13.65 -5.44 -4.95
C GLU A 31 13.26 -6.47 -3.88
N HIS A 32 13.00 -6.01 -2.64
CA HIS A 32 12.53 -6.88 -1.57
C HIS A 32 11.15 -7.45 -1.86
N PHE A 33 10.24 -6.64 -2.41
CA PHE A 33 8.93 -7.12 -2.83
C PHE A 33 9.06 -8.21 -3.90
N ALA A 34 9.89 -8.02 -4.92
CA ALA A 34 10.11 -9.00 -5.96
C ALA A 34 10.69 -10.33 -5.43
N GLU A 35 11.55 -10.27 -4.41
CA GLU A 35 12.08 -11.46 -3.72
C GLU A 35 11.04 -12.15 -2.83
N ARG A 36 10.24 -11.37 -2.08
CA ARG A 36 9.29 -11.86 -1.08
C ARG A 36 8.18 -10.84 -0.82
N HIS A 37 6.95 -11.28 -0.93
CA HIS A 37 5.77 -10.49 -0.55
C HIS A 37 4.62 -11.42 -0.16
N ILE A 38 3.58 -10.84 0.44
CA ILE A 38 2.34 -11.56 0.73
C ILE A 38 1.64 -11.84 -0.62
N PRO A 39 1.18 -13.08 -0.90
CA PRO A 39 0.47 -13.38 -2.13
C PRO A 39 -0.72 -12.45 -2.38
N GLY A 40 -0.82 -11.91 -3.60
CA GLY A 40 -1.86 -10.96 -3.99
C GLY A 40 -1.59 -9.50 -3.60
N ALA A 41 -0.49 -9.21 -2.89
CA ALA A 41 -0.10 -7.83 -2.59
C ALA A 41 0.35 -7.08 -3.85
N VAL A 42 0.25 -5.75 -3.80
CA VAL A 42 0.82 -4.81 -4.77
C VAL A 42 1.92 -3.99 -4.12
N ASN A 43 2.99 -3.69 -4.86
CA ASN A 43 4.04 -2.80 -4.36
C ASN A 43 3.69 -1.33 -4.65
N LEU A 44 3.73 -0.49 -3.62
CA LEU A 44 3.57 0.95 -3.74
C LEU A 44 4.76 1.65 -3.06
N PRO A 45 5.80 2.04 -3.82
CA PRO A 45 6.94 2.74 -3.26
C PRO A 45 6.51 4.04 -2.56
N TYR A 46 7.02 4.26 -1.34
CA TYR A 46 6.69 5.45 -0.53
C TYR A 46 6.83 6.78 -1.30
N GLY A 47 7.84 6.88 -2.17
CA GLY A 47 8.08 8.06 -2.99
C GLY A 47 6.95 8.45 -3.95
N HIS A 48 6.03 7.53 -4.27
CA HIS A 48 4.89 7.83 -5.15
C HIS A 48 3.78 8.60 -4.42
N ILE A 49 3.65 8.40 -3.10
CA ILE A 49 2.59 9.03 -2.28
C ILE A 49 3.09 10.24 -1.51
N VAL A 50 4.25 10.79 -1.84
CA VAL A 50 4.79 12.00 -1.23
C VAL A 50 5.43 12.92 -2.24
N LYS A 51 5.54 14.20 -1.90
CA LYS A 51 6.25 15.22 -2.67
C LYS A 51 7.58 15.57 -2.01
N PRO A 52 8.68 15.67 -2.76
CA PRO A 52 9.91 16.29 -2.28
C PRO A 52 9.71 17.82 -2.22
N MET A 53 10.08 18.45 -1.09
CA MET A 53 10.04 19.91 -0.96
C MET A 53 11.21 20.42 -0.12
N PRO A 54 12.40 20.59 -0.71
CA PRO A 54 13.60 20.99 0.02
C PRO A 54 13.37 22.23 0.90
N PRO A 55 13.92 22.26 2.13
CA PRO A 55 14.84 21.27 2.72
C PRO A 55 14.15 20.02 3.31
N ALA A 56 12.82 19.92 3.24
CA ALA A 56 12.05 18.80 3.76
C ALA A 56 11.71 17.75 2.66
N GLY A 57 11.43 16.52 3.10
CA GLY A 57 10.85 15.47 2.25
C GLY A 57 9.55 14.97 2.89
N GLY A 58 8.81 14.13 2.17
CA GLY A 58 7.63 13.46 2.73
C GLY A 58 6.38 14.34 2.83
N MET A 59 6.29 15.42 2.04
CA MET A 59 5.09 16.26 2.01
C MET A 59 3.93 15.52 1.36
N LEU A 60 2.71 15.85 1.75
CA LEU A 60 1.53 15.25 1.12
C LEU A 60 1.44 15.62 -0.37
N PRO A 61 1.01 14.66 -1.22
CA PRO A 61 0.67 14.95 -2.60
C PRO A 61 -0.59 15.81 -2.66
N ASP A 62 -0.89 16.36 -3.83
CA ASP A 62 -2.24 16.90 -4.04
C ASP A 62 -3.21 15.76 -4.36
N GLU A 63 -4.50 16.08 -4.36
CA GLU A 63 -5.58 15.11 -4.59
C GLU A 63 -5.48 14.46 -5.97
N THR A 64 -5.04 15.19 -6.99
CA THR A 64 -4.86 14.67 -8.35
C THR A 64 -3.80 13.58 -8.36
N GLN A 65 -2.60 13.88 -7.85
CA GLN A 65 -1.50 12.92 -7.78
C GLN A 65 -1.88 11.71 -6.91
N LEU A 66 -2.55 11.94 -5.78
CA LEU A 66 -2.99 10.85 -4.92
C LEU A 66 -3.98 9.94 -5.65
N SER A 67 -4.97 10.52 -6.34
CA SER A 67 -5.97 9.77 -7.10
C SER A 67 -5.34 8.95 -8.22
N GLU A 68 -4.37 9.51 -8.96
CA GLU A 68 -3.64 8.80 -10.01
C GLU A 68 -2.87 7.59 -9.45
N VAL A 69 -2.17 7.77 -8.33
CA VAL A 69 -1.38 6.71 -7.69
C VAL A 69 -2.27 5.59 -7.15
N LEU A 70 -3.38 5.94 -6.50
CA LEU A 70 -4.33 4.95 -5.99
C LEU A 70 -5.06 4.21 -7.12
N SER A 71 -5.47 4.93 -8.17
CA SER A 71 -6.10 4.31 -9.35
C SER A 71 -5.18 3.30 -10.04
N ALA A 72 -3.86 3.59 -10.10
CA ALA A 72 -2.87 2.71 -10.70
C ALA A 72 -2.73 1.36 -9.98
N ILE A 73 -3.15 1.26 -8.71
CA ILE A 73 -3.13 0.04 -7.91
C ILE A 73 -4.53 -0.56 -7.67
N GLY A 74 -5.57 0.00 -8.29
CA GLY A 74 -6.94 -0.51 -8.21
C GLY A 74 -7.80 0.05 -7.07
N LEU A 75 -7.44 1.21 -6.52
CA LEU A 75 -8.22 1.96 -5.53
C LEU A 75 -8.92 3.19 -6.12
#